data_AF-A0A929LEF1-F1
#
_entry.id   AF-A0A929LEF1-F1
#
_cell.length_a   1.000
_cell.length_b   1.000
_cell.length_c   1.000
_cell.angle_alpha   90.00
_cell.angle_beta   90.00
_cell.angle_gamma   90.00
#
_symmetry.space_group_name_H-M   'P 1'
#
loop_
_entity.id
_entity.type
_entity.pdbx_description
1 polymer ?
#
loop_
_entity_poly.entity_id
_entity_poly.type
_entity_poly.pdbx_seq_one_letter_code
_entity_poly.pdbx_strand_id
1 'polypeptide(L)' 'MTQYRILDAEQNVVQTADLESNEKAYDWFKDQSKADDSLGWGLEANIDGEWEFLDQSEGGTNLTGSDN' A
#
# COMPACT_ATOMS: atom_id res chain seq x y z
N MET A 1 8.09 9.99 -12.62
CA MET A 1 7.07 8.97 -12.36
C MET A 1 7.62 8.11 -11.25
N THR A 2 6.82 7.88 -10.22
CA THR A 2 7.17 7.08 -9.05
C THR A 2 6.53 5.72 -9.23
N GLN A 3 7.29 4.66 -8.96
CA GLN A 3 6.73 3.31 -9.04
C GLN A 3 6.02 3.00 -7.73
N TYR A 4 4.79 2.54 -7.79
CA TYR A 4 4.01 2.13 -6.63
C TYR A 4 3.71 0.65 -6.74
N ARG A 5 3.65 -0.02 -5.58
CA ARG A 5 3.24 -1.41 -5.50
C ARG A 5 2.23 -1.60 -4.39
N ILE A 6 1.28 -2.47 -4.67
CA ILE A 6 0.25 -2.88 -3.75
C ILE A 6 0.61 -4.28 -3.27
N LEU A 7 0.58 -4.44 -1.95
CA LEU A 7 0.74 -5.69 -1.27
C LEU A 7 -0.61 -6.18 -0.76
N ASP A 8 -0.85 -7.47 -0.88
CA ASP A 8 -1.98 -8.13 -0.21
C ASP A 8 -1.72 -8.26 1.30
N ALA A 9 -2.71 -8.72 2.07
CA ALA A 9 -2.61 -9.06 3.49
C ALA A 9 -1.41 -9.97 3.81
N GLU A 10 -0.99 -10.83 2.87
CA GLU A 10 0.20 -11.67 3.02
C GLU A 10 1.54 -10.96 2.72
N GLN A 11 1.54 -9.64 2.53
CA GLN A 11 2.68 -8.83 2.07
C GLN A 11 3.25 -9.30 0.71
N ASN A 12 2.40 -9.90 -0.11
CA ASN A 12 2.75 -10.31 -1.47
C ASN A 12 2.43 -9.19 -2.45
N VAL A 13 3.37 -8.88 -3.35
CA VAL A 13 3.15 -7.89 -4.41
C VAL A 13 2.11 -8.43 -5.40
N VAL A 14 0.91 -7.90 -5.34
CA VAL A 14 -0.19 -8.29 -6.24
C VAL A 14 -0.31 -7.37 -7.44
N GLN A 15 0.13 -6.12 -7.30
CA GLN A 15 0.02 -5.14 -8.37
C GLN A 15 1.12 -4.07 -8.29
N THR A 16 1.57 -3.59 -9.43
CA THR A 16 2.55 -2.50 -9.55
C THR A 16 2.10 -1.51 -10.61
N ALA A 17 2.20 -0.22 -10.32
CA ALA A 17 1.81 0.85 -11.24
C ALA A 17 2.79 2.03 -11.12
N ASP A 18 3.18 2.59 -12.27
CA ASP A 18 3.95 3.83 -12.31
C ASP A 18 2.99 5.02 -12.34
N LEU A 19 3.03 5.84 -11.30
CA LEU A 19 2.10 6.96 -11.12
C LEU A 19 2.87 8.26 -10.99
N GLU A 20 2.20 9.36 -11.37
CA GLU A 20 2.84 10.68 -11.41
C GLU A 20 3.01 11.29 -10.01
N SER A 21 2.13 10.95 -9.08
CA SER A 21 2.09 11.51 -7.72
C SER A 21 1.43 10.53 -6.73
N ASN A 22 1.70 10.73 -5.43
CA ASN A 22 1.10 9.94 -4.34
C ASN A 22 -0.44 10.00 -4.34
N GLU A 23 -1.03 11.13 -4.75
CA GLU A 23 -2.48 11.27 -4.85
C GLU A 23 -3.10 10.24 -5.80
N LYS A 24 -2.51 10.04 -6.99
CA LYS A 24 -2.95 9.00 -7.93
C LYS A 24 -2.75 7.60 -7.37
N ALA A 25 -1.70 7.40 -6.57
CA ALA A 25 -1.44 6.12 -5.89
C ALA A 25 -2.50 5.80 -4.84
N TYR A 26 -2.94 6.78 -4.06
CA TYR A 26 -4.02 6.60 -3.11
C TYR A 26 -5.37 6.28 -3.77
N ASP A 27 -5.71 6.96 -4.86
CA ASP A 27 -6.94 6.67 -5.62
C ASP A 27 -6.89 5.25 -6.21
N TRP A 28 -5.77 4.88 -6.84
CA TRP A 28 -5.57 3.53 -7.36
C TRP A 28 -5.62 2.48 -6.25
N PHE A 29 -4.95 2.71 -5.13
CA PHE A 29 -4.95 1.82 -3.98
C PHE A 29 -6.35 1.58 -3.42
N LYS A 30 -7.14 2.66 -3.23
CA LYS A 30 -8.53 2.56 -2.77
C LYS A 30 -9.44 1.83 -3.75
N ASP A 31 -9.18 1.95 -5.05
CA ASP A 31 -9.93 1.24 -6.08
C ASP A 31 -9.62 -0.26 -6.04
N GLN A 32 -8.33 -0.63 -5.95
CA GLN A 32 -7.90 -2.03 -5.83
C GLN A 32 -8.35 -2.67 -4.51
N SER A 33 -8.19 -1.98 -3.38
CA SER A 33 -8.59 -2.48 -2.07
C SER A 33 -10.12 -2.54 -1.87
N LYS A 34 -10.91 -1.97 -2.79
CA LYS A 34 -12.37 -2.13 -2.82
C LYS A 34 -12.80 -3.31 -3.68
N ALA A 35 -12.01 -3.66 -4.69
CA ALA A 35 -12.26 -4.81 -5.54
C ALA A 35 -12.04 -6.12 -4.77
N ASP A 36 -11.08 -6.10 -3.84
CA ASP A 36 -10.80 -7.19 -2.93
C ASP A 36 -11.36 -6.85 -1.54
N ASP A 37 -12.40 -7.56 -1.10
CA ASP A 37 -13.01 -7.44 0.26
C ASP A 37 -12.04 -7.89 1.39
N SER A 38 -10.79 -8.17 1.04
CA SER A 38 -9.70 -8.59 1.92
C SER A 38 -9.12 -7.36 2.65
N LEU A 39 -9.04 -7.43 3.98
CA LEU A 39 -8.44 -6.39 4.81
C LEU A 39 -6.92 -6.59 4.93
N GLY A 40 -6.14 -5.50 4.99
CA GLY A 40 -4.68 -5.57 5.22
C GLY A 40 -3.81 -5.30 4.00
N TRP A 41 -4.32 -4.54 3.02
CA TRP A 41 -3.55 -4.19 1.84
C TRP A 41 -2.47 -3.17 2.21
N GLY A 42 -1.27 -3.31 1.67
CA GLY A 42 -0.18 -2.33 1.83
C GLY A 42 0.05 -1.54 0.55
N LEU A 43 0.42 -0.27 0.68
CA LEU A 43 0.88 0.59 -0.41
C LEU A 43 2.32 1.02 -0.15
N GLU A 44 3.21 0.66 -1.06
CA GLU A 44 4.61 1.11 -1.04
C GLU A 44 4.94 1.93 -2.28
N ALA A 45 5.81 2.92 -2.12
CA ALA A 45 6.35 3.73 -3.21
C ALA A 45 7.85 3.56 -3.34
N ASN A 46 8.33 3.50 -4.57
CA ASN A 46 9.74 3.50 -4.88
C ASN A 46 10.26 4.94 -4.92
N ILE A 47 10.94 5.34 -3.86
CA ILE A 47 11.59 6.65 -3.74
C ILE A 47 13.09 6.41 -3.87
N ASP A 48 13.69 6.95 -4.93
CA ASP A 48 15.14 6.87 -5.17
C ASP A 48 15.71 5.43 -5.21
N GLY A 49 14.89 4.45 -5.61
CA GLY A 49 15.28 3.03 -5.65
C GLY A 49 14.99 2.26 -4.36
N GLU A 50 14.55 2.93 -3.30
CA GLU A 50 14.11 2.32 -2.04
C GLU A 50 12.58 2.25 -1.98
N TRP A 51 12.06 1.15 -1.45
CA TRP A 51 10.61 0.98 -1.26
C TRP A 51 10.22 1.47 0.13
N GLU A 52 9.44 2.53 0.17
CA GLU A 52 8.92 3.13 1.40
C GLU A 52 7.44 2.80 1.55
N PHE A 53 7.05 2.34 2.74
CA PHE A 53 5.66 2.10 3.07
C PHE A 53 4.93 3.42 3.25
N LEU A 54 3.92 3.67 2.41
CA LEU A 54 3.11 4.87 2.45
C LEU A 54 1.88 4.70 3.33
N ASP A 55 1.11 3.65 3.10
CA ASP A 55 -0.22 3.47 3.70
C ASP A 55 -0.67 2.01 3.70
N GLN A 56 -1.69 1.68 4.50
CA GLN A 56 -2.40 0.40 4.43
C GLN A 56 -3.90 0.60 4.51
N SER A 57 -4.65 -0.26 3.85
CA SER A 57 -6.11 -0.25 3.96
C SER A 57 -6.48 -0.59 5.39
N GLU A 58 -7.43 0.15 5.97
CA GLU A 58 -7.83 0.02 7.38
C GLU A 58 -8.41 -1.37 7.64
N GLY A 59 -7.50 -2.29 7.99
CA GLY A 59 -7.73 -3.71 8.06
C GLY A 59 -6.84 -4.33 9.11
N GLY A 60 -7.03 -3.92 10.37
CA GLY A 60 -6.49 -4.61 11.54
C GLY A 60 -5.20 -4.02 12.10
N THR A 61 -5.39 -3.17 13.10
CA THR A 61 -4.48 -3.01 14.24
C THR A 61 -3.08 -2.46 13.94
N ASN A 62 -2.96 -1.17 14.21
CA ASN A 62 -1.76 -0.54 14.75
C ASN A 62 -1.01 -1.49 15.73
N LEU A 63 0.01 -2.21 15.27
CA LEU A 63 1.00 -2.91 16.11
C LEU A 63 2.18 -2.01 16.49
N THR A 64 2.03 -0.68 16.43
CA THR A 64 2.98 0.22 17.07
C THR A 64 2.54 0.48 18.52
N GLY A 65 3.09 -0.31 19.45
CA GLY A 65 3.19 0.08 20.86
C GLY A 65 2.17 -0.50 21.85
N SER A 66 1.97 -1.81 21.88
CA SER A 66 1.89 -2.49 23.18
C SER A 66 3.29 -3.04 23.47
N ASP A 67 4.16 -2.23 24.07
CA ASP A 67 5.26 -2.74 24.88
C ASP A 67 5.51 -1.80 26.05
N ASN A 68 5.05 -2.29 27.22
CA ASN A 68 5.31 -1.90 28.61
C ASN A 68 4.71 -0.62 29.21
#